data_AF-A0A359D0D1-F1
#
_entry.id   AF-A0A359D0D1-F1
#
_cell.length_a   1.000
_cell.length_b   1.000
_cell.length_c   1.000
_cell.angle_alpha   90.00
_cell.angle_beta   90.00
_cell.angle_gamma   90.00
#
_symmetry.space_group_name_H-M   'P 1'
#
loop_
_entity.id
_entity.type
_entity.pdbx_description
1 polymer ?
#
loop_
_entity_poly.entity_id
_entity_poly.type
_entity_poly.pdbx_seq_one_letter_code
_entity_poly.pdbx_strand_id
1 'polypeptide(L)'
;NMWYYGLKLHFLGFCRPSKLPYPEDIVITKASENDLNVFKESWGSLENRVFFGDKIYIDTPYFKKLKEAQNSEMMTPIKSIKGHSIEQNQRDFAYNELYSKAVSAIRQPVESFFNWIIQKTDIQRASKVRSTNGLLVHVYAKISAAFIGLIFNP
;
A
#
# COMPACT_ATOMS: atom_id res chain seq x y z
N ASN A 1 -24.64 -11.56 16.30
CA ASN A 1 -23.24 -11.38 15.86
C ASN A 1 -23.18 -10.99 14.39
N MET A 2 -23.07 -9.69 14.08
CA MET A 2 -22.71 -9.25 12.73
C MET A 2 -21.21 -9.42 12.56
N TRP A 3 -20.80 -10.56 11.99
CA TRP A 3 -19.45 -10.70 11.46
C TRP A 3 -19.37 -9.82 10.21
N TYR A 4 -18.74 -8.66 10.31
CA TYR A 4 -18.42 -7.83 9.15
C TYR A 4 -17.37 -8.57 8.31
N TYR A 5 -17.81 -9.26 7.26
CA TYR A 5 -16.93 -9.74 6.20
C TYR A 5 -16.52 -8.55 5.33
N GLY A 6 -15.51 -7.82 5.78
CA GLY A 6 -14.90 -6.75 4.99
C GLY A 6 -13.97 -7.28 3.91
N LEU A 7 -13.72 -6.47 2.88
CA LEU A 7 -12.64 -6.66 1.90
C LEU A 7 -11.61 -5.54 2.05
N LYS A 8 -10.37 -5.84 1.69
CA LYS A 8 -9.29 -4.88 1.48
C LYS A 8 -8.90 -4.87 0.01
N LEU A 9 -8.61 -3.69 -0.50
CA LEU A 9 -7.97 -3.48 -1.79
C LEU A 9 -6.52 -3.10 -1.53
N HIS A 10 -5.61 -3.93 -2.04
CA HIS A 10 -4.18 -3.67 -2.04
C HIS A 10 -3.78 -3.19 -3.43
N PHE A 11 -2.89 -2.22 -3.47
CA PHE A 11 -2.49 -1.57 -4.71
C PHE A 11 -0.97 -1.47 -4.77
N LEU A 12 -0.38 -2.01 -5.83
CA LEU A 12 1.00 -1.78 -6.21
C LEU A 12 1.00 -0.84 -7.41
N GLY A 13 1.76 0.25 -7.31
CA GLY A 13 1.88 1.19 -8.40
C GLY A 13 3.25 1.84 -8.45
N PHE A 14 3.65 2.21 -9.67
CA PHE A 14 4.88 2.94 -9.91
C PHE A 14 4.75 4.37 -9.43
N CYS A 15 5.75 4.81 -8.65
CA CYS A 15 5.88 6.21 -8.29
C CYS A 15 6.04 7.06 -9.55
N ARG A 16 5.19 8.08 -9.68
CA ARG A 16 5.25 9.08 -10.74
C ARG A 16 5.31 10.45 -10.08
N PRO A 17 6.45 11.15 -10.13
CA PRO A 17 6.56 12.47 -9.54
C PRO A 17 5.43 13.40 -9.99
N SER A 18 4.74 13.99 -9.02
CA SER A 18 3.61 14.92 -9.22
C SER A 18 2.41 14.36 -10.01
N LYS A 19 2.25 13.03 -10.09
CA LYS A 19 1.12 12.38 -10.75
C LYS A 19 0.57 11.25 -9.87
N LEU A 20 -0.64 10.78 -10.19
CA LEU A 20 -1.13 9.53 -9.63
C LEU A 20 -0.17 8.38 -9.99
N PRO A 21 0.08 7.45 -9.05
CA PRO A 21 0.85 6.24 -9.33
C PRO A 21 0.29 5.51 -10.54
N TYR A 22 1.17 4.96 -11.37
CA TYR A 22 0.70 4.10 -12.46
C TYR A 22 0.41 2.71 -11.89
N PRO A 23 -0.80 2.16 -12.09
CA PRO A 23 -1.16 0.85 -11.58
C PRO A 23 -0.22 -0.23 -12.15
N GLU A 24 0.41 -1.01 -11.28
CA GLU A 24 1.12 -2.24 -11.66
C GLU A 24 0.27 -3.45 -11.33
N ASP A 25 -0.31 -3.51 -10.13
CA ASP A 25 -1.15 -4.63 -9.69
C ASP A 25 -2.20 -4.21 -8.64
N ILE A 26 -3.32 -4.94 -8.59
CA ILE A 26 -4.40 -4.78 -7.62
C ILE A 26 -4.77 -6.14 -7.06
N VAL A 27 -4.71 -6.28 -5.74
CA VAL A 27 -5.08 -7.52 -5.03
C VAL A 27 -6.25 -7.26 -4.10
N ILE A 28 -7.25 -8.13 -4.12
CA ILE A 28 -8.40 -8.07 -3.22
C ILE A 28 -8.31 -9.22 -2.23
N THR A 29 -8.35 -8.90 -0.93
CA THR A 29 -8.33 -9.91 0.13
C THR A 29 -9.46 -9.68 1.12
N LYS A 30 -9.66 -10.65 2.03
CA LYS A 30 -10.47 -10.42 3.24
C LYS A 30 -9.86 -9.28 4.05
N ALA A 31 -10.70 -8.51 4.74
CA ALA A 31 -10.24 -7.39 5.55
C ALA A 31 -9.35 -7.81 6.74
N SER A 32 -9.46 -9.07 7.18
CA SER A 32 -8.61 -9.64 8.22
C SER A 32 -7.19 -9.94 7.75
N GLU A 33 -6.94 -9.95 6.45
CA GLU A 33 -5.62 -10.33 5.92
C GLU A 33 -4.57 -9.28 6.26
N ASN A 34 -3.37 -9.76 6.60
CA ASN A 34 -2.26 -8.90 6.97
C ASN A 34 -1.53 -8.39 5.71
N ASP A 35 -1.33 -7.08 5.64
CA ASP A 35 -0.77 -6.45 4.43
C ASP A 35 0.65 -6.95 4.10
N LEU A 36 1.46 -7.30 5.11
CA LEU A 36 2.78 -7.92 4.90
C LEU A 36 2.67 -9.33 4.29
N ASN A 37 1.67 -10.13 4.69
CA ASN A 37 1.44 -11.44 4.06
C ASN A 37 1.05 -11.27 2.59
N VAL A 38 0.16 -10.32 2.30
CA VAL A 38 -0.24 -10.02 0.92
C VAL A 38 0.96 -9.60 0.08
N PHE A 39 1.86 -8.77 0.63
CA PHE A 39 3.11 -8.43 -0.04
C PHE A 39 3.93 -9.69 -0.35
N LYS A 40 4.16 -10.55 0.64
CA LYS A 40 4.98 -11.76 0.49
C LYS A 40 4.44 -12.68 -0.60
N GLU A 41 3.13 -12.87 -0.63
CA GLU A 41 2.44 -13.77 -1.56
C GLU A 41 2.32 -13.18 -2.97
N SER A 42 1.98 -11.89 -3.08
CA SER A 42 1.63 -11.28 -4.37
C SER A 42 2.82 -10.63 -5.06
N TRP A 43 3.70 -9.99 -4.28
CA TRP A 43 4.76 -9.12 -4.81
C TRP A 43 6.16 -9.54 -4.37
N GLY A 44 6.26 -10.56 -3.50
CA GLY A 44 7.53 -11.11 -3.02
C GLY A 44 8.35 -11.79 -4.10
N SER A 45 7.79 -12.10 -5.27
CA SER A 45 8.53 -12.68 -6.41
C SER A 45 9.15 -11.62 -7.33
N LEU A 46 8.83 -10.33 -7.17
CA LEU A 46 9.29 -9.27 -8.06
C LEU A 46 10.76 -8.92 -7.83
N GLU A 47 11.54 -8.96 -8.91
CA GLU A 47 12.98 -8.72 -8.89
C GLU A 47 13.36 -7.27 -9.27
N ASN A 48 14.52 -6.84 -8.79
CA ASN A 48 15.13 -5.54 -9.10
C ASN A 48 14.22 -4.34 -8.76
N ARG A 49 13.54 -4.40 -7.62
CA ARG A 49 12.59 -3.36 -7.18
C ARG A 49 13.01 -2.67 -5.89
N VAL A 50 12.66 -1.38 -5.80
CA VAL A 50 12.65 -0.65 -4.52
C VAL A 50 11.20 -0.33 -4.19
N PHE A 51 10.67 -0.99 -3.17
CA PHE A 51 9.31 -0.77 -2.69
C PHE A 51 9.29 0.32 -1.62
N PHE A 52 8.18 1.05 -1.54
CA PHE A 52 7.94 2.06 -0.52
C PHE A 52 6.65 1.70 0.22
N GLY A 53 6.76 1.38 1.51
CA GLY A 53 5.66 0.91 2.34
C GLY A 53 5.53 1.69 3.64
N ASP A 54 4.42 1.49 4.34
CA ASP A 54 4.25 1.96 5.71
C ASP A 54 4.99 1.03 6.71
N LYS A 55 5.08 1.44 7.98
CA LYS A 55 5.75 0.72 9.07
C LYS A 55 5.20 -0.69 9.31
N ILE A 56 4.00 -1.02 8.81
CA ILE A 56 3.44 -2.38 8.88
C ILE A 56 4.26 -3.39 8.08
N TYR A 57 4.99 -2.94 7.05
CA TYR A 57 5.85 -3.78 6.22
C TYR A 57 7.25 -4.00 6.81
N ILE A 58 7.50 -3.62 8.07
CA ILE A 58 8.81 -3.85 8.69
C ILE A 58 8.97 -5.34 9.02
N ASP A 59 9.83 -6.02 8.26
CA ASP A 59 10.28 -7.40 8.49
C ASP A 59 11.74 -7.55 8.00
N THR A 60 12.69 -7.12 8.84
CA THR A 60 14.12 -7.08 8.49
C THR A 60 14.66 -8.44 8.02
N PRO A 61 14.37 -9.58 8.68
CA PRO A 61 14.83 -10.88 8.21
C PRO A 61 14.30 -11.24 6.82
N TYR A 62 13.03 -10.96 6.55
CA TYR A 62 12.43 -11.24 5.25
C TYR A 62 13.03 -10.38 4.14
N PHE A 63 13.07 -9.05 4.33
CA PHE A 63 13.54 -8.14 3.28
C PHE A 63 15.05 -8.22 3.04
N LYS A 64 15.84 -8.66 4.01
CA LYS A 64 17.24 -9.01 3.78
C LYS A 64 17.37 -10.18 2.80
N LYS A 65 16.61 -11.25 3.00
CA LYS A 65 16.58 -12.40 2.07
C LYS A 65 16.08 -12.00 0.69
N LEU A 66 15.04 -11.15 0.64
CA LEU A 66 14.51 -10.60 -0.60
C LEU A 66 15.59 -9.85 -1.40
N LYS A 67 16.40 -9.03 -0.71
CA LYS A 67 17.50 -8.29 -1.34
C LYS A 67 18.57 -9.22 -1.89
N GLU A 68 18.95 -10.24 -1.12
CA GLU A 68 19.97 -11.21 -1.52
C GLU A 68 19.50 -12.09 -2.69
N ALA A 69 18.25 -12.55 -2.69
CA ALA A 69 17.73 -13.46 -3.69
C ALA A 69 17.27 -12.77 -4.99
N GLN A 70 16.71 -11.56 -4.89
CA GLN A 70 15.96 -10.92 -5.99
C GLN A 70 16.38 -9.48 -6.26
N ASN A 71 17.39 -8.97 -5.55
CA ASN A 71 17.81 -7.57 -5.61
C ASN A 71 16.66 -6.59 -5.34
N SER A 72 15.70 -6.99 -4.51
CA SER A 72 14.53 -6.17 -4.15
C SER A 72 14.54 -5.78 -2.67
N GLU A 73 14.14 -4.55 -2.35
CA GLU A 73 14.08 -4.04 -0.97
C GLU A 73 12.81 -3.26 -0.66
N MET A 74 12.50 -3.15 0.63
CA MET A 74 11.38 -2.36 1.15
C MET A 74 11.90 -1.21 2.00
N MET A 75 11.59 0.01 1.56
CA MET A 75 11.83 1.23 2.33
C MET A 75 10.57 1.59 3.12
N THR A 76 10.71 1.71 4.43
CA THR A 76 9.63 2.11 5.35
C THR A 76 10.10 3.26 6.24
N PRO A 77 9.21 4.16 6.70
CA PRO A 77 9.58 5.15 7.70
C PRO A 77 10.19 4.48 8.95
N ILE A 78 11.13 5.15 9.60
CA ILE A 78 11.85 4.56 10.73
C ILE A 78 10.90 4.40 11.92
N LYS A 79 10.91 3.21 12.52
CA LYS A 79 10.16 2.92 13.73
C LYS A 79 11.00 3.30 14.94
N SER A 80 10.40 4.03 15.88
CA SER A 80 11.05 4.41 17.13
C SER A 80 11.49 3.16 17.90
N ILE A 81 12.71 3.19 18.42
CA ILE A 81 13.30 2.08 19.16
C ILE A 81 12.88 2.19 20.63
N LYS A 82 12.24 1.13 21.15
CA LYS A 82 11.88 1.08 22.57
C LYS A 82 13.14 1.00 23.42
N GLY A 83 13.22 1.83 24.47
CA GLY A 83 14.33 1.83 25.42
C GLY A 83 15.51 2.76 25.08
N HIS A 84 15.44 3.51 23.98
CA HIS A 84 16.40 4.57 23.71
C HIS A 84 16.27 5.72 24.72
N SER A 85 17.41 6.25 25.16
CA SER A 85 17.47 7.47 25.97
C SER A 85 17.08 8.70 25.15
N ILE A 86 16.79 9.82 25.83
CA ILE A 86 16.48 11.10 25.19
C ILE A 86 17.67 11.55 24.32
N GLU A 87 18.89 11.39 24.82
CA GLU A 87 20.12 11.78 24.11
C GLU A 87 20.34 10.94 22.85
N GLN A 88 20.06 9.63 22.91
CA GLN A 88 20.16 8.75 21.74
C GLN A 88 19.13 9.15 20.68
N ASN A 89 17.88 9.38 21.08
CA ASN A 89 16.85 9.84 20.17
C ASN A 89 17.19 11.20 19.55
N GLN A 90 17.75 12.13 20.33
CA GLN A 90 18.15 13.45 19.86
C GLN A 90 19.30 13.39 18.85
N ARG A 91 20.27 12.47 19.04
CA ARG A 91 21.38 12.26 18.10
C ARG A 91 20.87 11.75 16.75
N ASP A 92 19.96 10.79 16.76
CA ASP A 92 19.45 10.16 15.53
C ASP A 92 18.31 10.97 14.89
N PHE A 93 17.76 11.97 15.59
CA PHE A 93 16.55 12.70 15.20
C PHE A 93 16.62 13.25 13.77
N ALA A 94 17.67 14.01 13.45
CA ALA A 94 17.78 14.67 12.16
C ALA A 94 17.80 13.68 10.99
N TYR A 95 18.53 12.57 11.15
CA TYR A 95 18.57 11.50 10.16
C TYR A 95 17.21 10.79 10.06
N ASN A 96 16.65 10.39 11.20
CA ASN A 96 15.41 9.62 11.24
C ASN A 96 14.24 10.39 10.64
N GLU A 97 14.13 11.68 10.95
CA GLU A 97 13.09 12.56 10.41
C GLU A 97 13.29 12.82 8.91
N LEU A 98 14.51 13.16 8.48
CA LEU A 98 14.78 13.41 7.06
C LEU A 98 14.46 12.18 6.20
N TYR A 99 14.93 11.01 6.62
CA TYR A 99 14.67 9.75 5.94
C TYR A 99 13.18 9.40 5.94
N SER A 100 12.53 9.44 7.10
CA SER A 100 11.11 9.09 7.22
C SER A 100 10.21 10.02 6.42
N LYS A 101 10.56 11.32 6.36
CA LYS A 101 9.87 12.32 5.54
C LYS A 101 10.05 12.03 4.04
N ALA A 102 11.25 11.67 3.60
CA ALA A 102 11.51 11.31 2.21
C ALA A 102 10.71 10.06 1.78
N VAL A 103 10.77 8.98 2.57
CA VAL A 103 10.00 7.75 2.30
C VAL A 103 8.49 8.04 2.29
N SER A 104 8.01 8.83 3.26
CA SER A 104 6.59 9.20 3.32
C SER A 104 6.17 10.02 2.10
N ALA A 105 6.98 10.99 1.66
CA ALA A 105 6.67 11.82 0.49
C ALA A 105 6.54 10.99 -0.80
N ILE A 106 7.37 9.96 -0.97
CA ILE A 106 7.29 9.04 -2.13
C ILE A 106 6.00 8.20 -2.09
N ARG A 107 5.52 7.86 -0.88
CA ARG A 107 4.33 7.04 -0.64
C ARG A 107 3.02 7.83 -0.72
N GLN A 108 3.02 9.13 -0.36
CA GLN A 108 1.85 10.00 -0.33
C GLN A 108 0.94 9.93 -1.59
N PRO A 109 1.47 9.80 -2.83
CA PRO A 109 0.64 9.63 -4.02
C PRO A 109 -0.29 8.40 -3.98
N VAL A 110 0.06 7.32 -3.27
CA VAL A 110 -0.81 6.14 -3.09
C VAL A 110 -2.02 6.48 -2.21
N GLU A 111 -1.84 7.27 -1.15
CA GLU A 111 -2.97 7.76 -0.34
C GLU A 111 -3.89 8.65 -1.17
N SER A 112 -3.31 9.52 -2.00
CA SER A 112 -4.05 10.36 -2.95
C SER A 112 -4.83 9.52 -3.97
N PHE A 113 -4.26 8.42 -4.45
CA PHE A 113 -4.93 7.48 -5.33
C PHE A 113 -6.16 6.82 -4.68
N PHE A 114 -6.03 6.32 -3.45
CA PHE A 114 -7.18 5.74 -2.74
C PHE A 114 -8.28 6.77 -2.51
N ASN A 115 -7.92 7.98 -2.08
CA ASN A 115 -8.87 9.08 -1.93
C ASN A 115 -9.57 9.40 -3.25
N TRP A 116 -8.82 9.46 -4.35
CA TRP A 116 -9.36 9.71 -5.68
C TRP A 116 -10.35 8.62 -6.11
N ILE A 117 -10.02 7.32 -5.94
CA ILE A 117 -10.95 6.22 -6.23
C ILE A 117 -12.22 6.35 -5.40
N ILE A 118 -12.10 6.60 -4.10
CA ILE A 118 -13.25 6.74 -3.20
C ILE A 118 -14.16 7.88 -3.68
N GLN A 119 -13.59 9.04 -4.00
CA GLN A 119 -14.36 10.19 -4.49
C GLN A 119 -15.05 9.93 -5.83
N LYS A 120 -14.38 9.26 -6.77
CA LYS A 120 -14.93 9.03 -8.11
C LYS A 120 -16.02 7.97 -8.15
N THR A 121 -15.96 7.00 -7.24
CA THR A 121 -16.71 5.75 -7.39
C THR A 121 -17.61 5.43 -6.20
N ASP A 122 -17.32 6.03 -5.04
CA ASP A 122 -17.95 5.66 -3.77
C ASP A 122 -17.82 4.16 -3.48
N ILE A 123 -16.64 3.59 -3.81
CA ILE A 123 -16.40 2.13 -3.82
C ILE A 123 -16.72 1.44 -2.49
N GLN A 124 -16.59 2.17 -1.38
CA GLN A 124 -16.86 1.66 -0.03
C GLN A 124 -18.36 1.40 0.23
N ARG A 125 -19.27 2.04 -0.52
CA ARG A 125 -20.72 1.87 -0.33
C ARG A 125 -21.25 0.63 -1.05
N ALA A 126 -21.10 -0.51 -0.38
CA ALA A 126 -21.56 -1.83 -0.84
C ALA A 126 -22.80 -2.38 -0.09
N SER A 127 -23.57 -1.54 0.61
CA SER A 127 -24.67 -1.96 1.49
C SER A 127 -25.83 -2.70 0.81
N LYS A 128 -25.92 -2.63 -0.53
CA LYS A 128 -26.93 -3.35 -1.35
C LYS A 128 -26.42 -4.67 -1.93
N VAL A 129 -25.13 -4.98 -1.76
CA VAL A 129 -24.55 -6.23 -2.22
C VAL A 129 -25.00 -7.38 -1.29
N ARG A 130 -25.30 -8.55 -1.87
CA ARG A 130 -25.87 -9.70 -1.14
C ARG A 130 -25.06 -11.00 -1.28
N SER A 131 -23.95 -10.98 -2.02
CA SER A 131 -23.09 -12.14 -2.22
C SER A 131 -21.64 -11.72 -2.43
N THR A 132 -20.69 -12.62 -2.17
CA THR A 132 -19.26 -12.38 -2.43
C THR A 132 -19.00 -12.11 -3.91
N ASN A 133 -19.61 -12.86 -4.82
CA ASN A 133 -19.48 -12.62 -6.27
C ASN A 133 -20.02 -11.23 -6.65
N GLY A 134 -21.16 -10.82 -6.09
CA GLY A 134 -21.69 -9.47 -6.29
C GLY A 134 -20.76 -8.39 -5.74
N LEU A 135 -20.05 -8.67 -4.65
CA LEU A 135 -19.09 -7.74 -4.05
C LEU A 135 -17.85 -7.58 -4.93
N LEU A 136 -17.32 -8.68 -5.47
CA LEU A 136 -16.21 -8.64 -6.43
C LEU A 136 -16.60 -7.86 -7.69
N VAL A 137 -17.79 -8.13 -8.26
CA VAL A 137 -18.30 -7.37 -9.42
C VAL A 137 -18.43 -5.88 -9.07
N HIS A 138 -18.96 -5.54 -7.89
CA HIS A 138 -19.04 -4.15 -7.43
C HIS A 138 -17.66 -3.48 -7.38
N VAL A 139 -16.67 -4.12 -6.75
CA VAL A 139 -15.32 -3.57 -6.63
C VAL A 139 -14.67 -3.39 -8.00
N TYR A 140 -14.62 -4.46 -8.82
CA TYR A 140 -13.98 -4.39 -10.14
C TYR A 140 -14.69 -3.42 -11.09
N ALA A 141 -16.03 -3.40 -11.11
CA ALA A 141 -16.76 -2.47 -11.98
C ALA A 141 -16.50 -1.00 -11.59
N LYS A 142 -16.43 -0.69 -10.29
CA LYS A 142 -16.14 0.66 -9.79
C LYS A 142 -14.72 1.09 -10.15
N ILE A 143 -13.73 0.22 -9.94
CA ILE A 143 -12.33 0.46 -10.34
C ILE A 143 -12.26 0.71 -11.85
N SER A 144 -12.82 -0.18 -12.66
CA SER A 144 -12.84 -0.05 -14.12
C SER A 144 -13.48 1.25 -14.57
N ALA A 145 -14.64 1.63 -14.00
CA ALA A 145 -15.30 2.88 -14.32
C ALA A 145 -14.43 4.12 -13.99
N ALA A 146 -13.70 4.11 -12.87
CA ALA A 146 -12.76 5.17 -12.53
C ALA A 146 -11.62 5.29 -13.57
N PHE A 147 -11.01 4.16 -13.96
CA PHE A 147 -9.90 4.15 -14.90
C PHE A 147 -10.34 4.46 -16.35
N ILE A 148 -11.51 4.00 -16.79
CA ILE A 148 -12.10 4.39 -18.08
C ILE A 148 -12.22 5.92 -18.17
N GLY A 149 -12.66 6.57 -17.08
CA GLY A 149 -12.71 8.03 -17.01
C GLY A 149 -11.37 8.71 -17.27
N LEU A 150 -10.25 8.14 -16.79
CA LEU A 150 -8.90 8.67 -17.06
C LEU A 150 -8.42 8.44 -18.50
N ILE A 151 -8.86 7.35 -19.13
CA ILE A 151 -8.47 7.02 -20.51
C ILE A 151 -9.17 7.93 -21.51
N PHE A 152 -10.47 8.18 -21.32
CA PHE A 152 -11.29 8.93 -22.28
C PHE A 152 -11.43 10.43 -21.98
N ASN A 153 -11.02 10.90 -20.80
CA ASN A 153 -10.91 12.32 -20.42
C ASN A 153 -9.57 12.55 -19.68
N PRO A 154 -8.45 12.61 -20.41
CA PRO A 154 -7.10 12.71 -19.84
C PRO A 154 -6.84 14.06 -19.13
#